data_AF-A0A2N5ZJ19-F1
#
_entry.id   AF-A0A2N5ZJ19-F1
#
_cell.length_a   1.000
_cell.length_b   1.000
_cell.length_c   1.000
_cell.angle_alpha   90.00
_cell.angle_beta   90.00
_cell.angle_gamma   90.00
#
_symmetry.space_group_name_H-M   'P 1'
#
loop_
_entity.id
_entity.type
_entity.pdbx_description
1 polymer ?
#
loop_
_entity_poly.entity_id
_entity_poly.type
_entity_poly.pdbx_seq_one_letter_code
_entity_poly.pdbx_strand_id
1 'polypeptide(L)'
;MKKLSIFLLVFVFILASAYTSFGSEWYNKGYSLGLKEGRASARVEGFKNGKNDGQRKGTEEGRKKGYREGRRRGEEQGHEAGMAKGIRNGRYEGEKDGKDKGTRDGRDRCYDEGYRNGKATGNADGNEAGINSDAYDKGYLEGVEKAEKIEYQKGYQAGYTKTYSETEKKIREKVLADNSGSLRFRNNPGVFELDNVRTGTSETKITPEQQAEFDKGKQEGFKKGYAEKYHDYYKSAYDKEYREAYEKARKTAYDRGFREGFEAGKDEGYRDGYRQGYDEAYDKTYREYYNREYSYDRERGYNEAYDKYYKQSYDNAYDMKYREGYDKGYSYQAAITYPDAFKDGQKAGRQECIAYFRENALPELVRVNIRPENEEGIFEAGGSIYIEALVINYGEKTALNAGINPMVASGDVKTQRIMIPEISGQKTIKVVEKCGRVDDNAKMNSKALLNVGIIYNGKMWNQKTVMIKLTNFDSPNYRTLTKAAGLIEEAITRLDDQESSYKNRLNSIKELIIAVCEYENLDNSSKAVKDANDIGNRLDNLFEKAPFNVRFALKSAQRLLERNVIVHNLK
;
A
#
# COMPACT_ATOMS: atom_id res chain seq x y z
N MET A 1 -8.35 52.64 44.26
CA MET A 1 -7.88 51.40 43.59
C MET A 1 -7.98 50.12 44.44
N LYS A 2 -7.85 50.14 45.78
CA LYS A 2 -7.93 48.89 46.60
C LYS A 2 -9.34 48.28 46.80
N LYS A 3 -10.44 49.05 46.70
CA LYS A 3 -11.83 48.53 46.79
C LYS A 3 -12.28 47.72 45.55
N LEU A 4 -11.68 47.98 44.39
CA LEU A 4 -11.94 47.21 43.17
C LEU A 4 -11.34 45.79 43.24
N SER A 5 -10.31 45.60 44.07
CA SER A 5 -9.46 44.41 44.07
C SER A 5 -10.02 43.27 44.95
N ILE A 6 -10.68 43.58 46.06
CA ILE A 6 -11.34 42.57 46.93
C ILE A 6 -12.67 42.10 46.31
N PHE A 7 -13.43 43.03 45.72
CA PHE A 7 -14.61 42.68 44.92
C PHE A 7 -14.22 41.80 43.74
N LEU A 8 -13.10 42.10 43.06
CA LEU A 8 -12.55 41.21 42.03
C LEU A 8 -12.18 39.84 42.61
N LEU A 9 -11.53 39.76 43.79
CA LEU A 9 -11.05 38.50 44.35
C LEU A 9 -12.17 37.55 44.80
N VAL A 10 -13.21 38.06 45.47
CA VAL A 10 -14.38 37.24 45.86
C VAL A 10 -15.22 36.88 44.64
N PHE A 11 -15.37 37.81 43.68
CA PHE A 11 -16.05 37.55 42.41
C PHE A 11 -15.27 36.54 41.56
N VAL A 12 -13.93 36.56 41.57
CA VAL A 12 -13.06 35.58 40.89
C VAL A 12 -13.11 34.22 41.58
N PHE A 13 -13.18 34.15 42.91
CA PHE A 13 -13.27 32.86 43.62
C PHE A 13 -14.62 32.15 43.43
N ILE A 14 -15.73 32.90 43.42
CA ILE A 14 -17.07 32.36 43.14
C ILE A 14 -17.23 32.05 41.65
N LEU A 15 -16.69 32.90 40.75
CA LEU A 15 -16.61 32.56 39.34
C LEU A 15 -15.76 31.31 39.11
N ALA A 16 -14.67 31.09 39.87
CA ALA A 16 -13.80 29.92 39.74
C ALA A 16 -14.47 28.62 40.20
N SER A 17 -15.23 28.64 41.30
CA SER A 17 -15.96 27.45 41.78
C SER A 17 -17.20 27.14 40.93
N ALA A 18 -17.86 28.15 40.37
CA ALA A 18 -18.88 27.95 39.33
C ALA A 18 -18.24 27.53 37.99
N TYR A 19 -17.03 28.00 37.66
CA TYR A 19 -16.27 27.59 36.47
C TYR A 19 -15.94 26.11 36.47
N THR A 20 -15.61 25.54 37.62
CA THR A 20 -15.16 24.14 37.71
C THR A 20 -16.31 23.15 37.64
N SER A 21 -17.49 23.45 38.21
CA SER A 21 -18.65 22.56 38.09
C SER A 21 -19.41 22.77 36.77
N PHE A 22 -19.79 23.99 36.41
CA PHE A 22 -20.59 24.27 35.21
C PHE A 22 -19.76 24.28 33.92
N GLY A 23 -18.50 24.70 33.97
CA GLY A 23 -17.61 24.66 32.81
C GLY A 23 -17.42 23.24 32.28
N SER A 24 -17.44 22.24 33.17
CA SER A 24 -17.31 20.82 32.79
C SER A 24 -18.54 20.30 32.03
N GLU A 25 -19.75 20.68 32.45
CA GLU A 25 -21.00 20.16 31.87
C GLU A 25 -21.26 20.75 30.47
N TRP A 26 -21.00 22.03 30.28
CA TRP A 26 -21.13 22.70 28.99
C TRP A 26 -19.98 22.39 28.03
N TYR A 27 -18.75 22.22 28.54
CA TYR A 27 -17.64 21.65 27.78
C TYR A 27 -18.02 20.28 27.22
N ASN A 28 -18.59 19.40 28.05
CA ASN A 28 -19.05 18.08 27.61
C ASN A 28 -20.17 18.16 26.56
N LYS A 29 -21.10 19.11 26.70
CA LYS A 29 -22.21 19.30 25.75
C LYS A 29 -21.73 19.85 24.40
N GLY A 30 -20.85 20.86 24.41
CA GLY A 30 -20.21 21.42 23.21
C GLY A 30 -19.29 20.42 22.52
N TYR A 31 -18.50 19.67 23.30
CA TYR A 31 -17.69 18.55 22.81
C TYR A 31 -18.57 17.48 22.16
N SER A 32 -19.65 17.05 22.83
CA SER A 32 -20.59 16.05 22.29
C SER A 32 -21.29 16.50 21.01
N LEU A 33 -21.77 17.75 20.93
CA LEU A 33 -22.40 18.31 19.73
C LEU A 33 -21.40 18.44 18.58
N GLY A 34 -20.20 18.97 18.86
CA GLY A 34 -19.10 19.03 17.89
C GLY A 34 -18.70 17.66 17.36
N LEU A 35 -18.69 16.63 18.21
CA LEU A 35 -18.38 15.26 17.81
C LEU A 35 -19.50 14.64 16.96
N LYS A 36 -20.77 14.95 17.28
CA LYS A 36 -21.93 14.42 16.56
C LYS A 36 -22.09 15.06 15.17
N GLU A 37 -21.96 16.38 15.06
CA GLU A 37 -22.03 17.09 13.77
C GLU A 37 -20.74 16.97 12.97
N GLY A 38 -19.57 16.96 13.61
CA GLY A 38 -18.30 16.62 12.95
C GLY A 38 -18.35 15.23 12.32
N ARG A 39 -18.94 14.24 13.03
CA ARG A 39 -19.23 12.92 12.44
C ARG A 39 -20.27 12.98 11.32
N ALA A 40 -21.29 13.82 11.42
CA ALA A 40 -22.31 13.96 10.39
C ALA A 40 -21.75 14.59 9.10
N SER A 41 -20.97 15.67 9.21
CA SER A 41 -20.27 16.32 8.09
C SER A 41 -19.17 15.43 7.50
N ALA A 42 -18.39 14.74 8.33
CA ALA A 42 -17.45 13.71 7.86
C ALA A 42 -18.17 12.58 7.11
N ARG A 43 -19.38 12.21 7.55
CA ARG A 43 -20.19 11.21 6.87
C ARG A 43 -20.83 11.74 5.58
N VAL A 44 -21.17 13.02 5.47
CA VAL A 44 -21.76 13.56 4.25
C VAL A 44 -20.68 13.94 3.24
N GLU A 45 -19.73 14.80 3.59
CA GLU A 45 -18.67 15.21 2.67
C GLU A 45 -17.62 14.11 2.47
N GLY A 46 -17.16 13.49 3.57
CA GLY A 46 -16.16 12.43 3.50
C GLY A 46 -16.67 11.17 2.81
N PHE A 47 -17.84 10.66 3.22
CA PHE A 47 -18.38 9.44 2.61
C PHE A 47 -18.92 9.70 1.20
N LYS A 48 -19.75 10.74 0.99
CA LYS A 48 -20.42 10.94 -0.30
C LYS A 48 -19.49 11.54 -1.34
N ASN A 49 -18.76 12.62 -1.00
CA ASN A 49 -17.84 13.24 -1.95
C ASN A 49 -16.56 12.42 -2.07
N GLY A 50 -16.02 11.87 -0.99
CA GLY A 50 -14.85 10.97 -1.05
C GLY A 50 -15.11 9.71 -1.87
N LYS A 51 -16.30 9.08 -1.73
CA LYS A 51 -16.69 7.95 -2.58
C LYS A 51 -16.85 8.36 -4.05
N ASN A 52 -17.51 9.48 -4.33
CA ASN A 52 -17.72 9.95 -5.71
C ASN A 52 -16.41 10.37 -6.39
N ASP A 53 -15.55 11.14 -5.70
CA ASP A 53 -14.26 11.57 -6.23
C ASP A 53 -13.27 10.39 -6.33
N GLY A 54 -13.31 9.47 -5.37
CA GLY A 54 -12.56 8.23 -5.39
C GLY A 54 -13.01 7.30 -6.53
N GLN A 55 -14.31 7.16 -6.76
CA GLN A 55 -14.83 6.44 -7.93
C GLN A 55 -14.39 7.13 -9.22
N ARG A 56 -14.51 8.45 -9.32
CA ARG A 56 -14.16 9.19 -10.54
C ARG A 56 -12.67 9.11 -10.85
N LYS A 57 -11.81 9.45 -9.88
CA LYS A 57 -10.35 9.39 -10.04
C LYS A 57 -9.85 7.96 -10.19
N GLY A 58 -10.38 7.03 -9.41
CA GLY A 58 -10.06 5.60 -9.52
C GLY A 58 -10.43 5.03 -10.88
N THR A 59 -11.60 5.38 -11.42
CA THR A 59 -12.02 4.95 -12.77
C THR A 59 -11.17 5.60 -13.84
N GLU A 60 -10.88 6.90 -13.73
CA GLU A 60 -10.11 7.62 -14.76
C GLU A 60 -8.63 7.21 -14.78
N GLU A 61 -7.97 7.14 -13.63
CA GLU A 61 -6.59 6.65 -13.54
C GLU A 61 -6.50 5.15 -13.79
N GLY A 62 -7.42 4.35 -13.25
CA GLY A 62 -7.52 2.92 -13.50
C GLY A 62 -7.68 2.62 -14.98
N ARG A 63 -8.54 3.35 -15.69
CA ARG A 63 -8.71 3.19 -17.15
C ARG A 63 -7.47 3.67 -17.90
N LYS A 64 -6.90 4.83 -17.57
CA LYS A 64 -5.76 5.40 -18.31
C LYS A 64 -4.48 4.60 -18.11
N LYS A 65 -4.15 4.22 -16.87
CA LYS A 65 -2.97 3.41 -16.53
C LYS A 65 -3.21 1.94 -16.83
N GLY A 66 -4.38 1.38 -16.52
CA GLY A 66 -4.75 0.01 -16.87
C GLY A 66 -4.74 -0.24 -18.37
N TYR A 67 -5.26 0.71 -19.18
CA TYR A 67 -5.15 0.62 -20.64
C TYR A 67 -3.71 0.67 -21.13
N ARG A 68 -2.88 1.55 -20.57
CA ARG A 68 -1.49 1.70 -21.00
C ARG A 68 -0.63 0.50 -20.60
N GLU A 69 -0.76 0.04 -19.36
CA GLU A 69 -0.01 -1.09 -18.80
C GLU A 69 -0.51 -2.43 -19.36
N GLY A 70 -1.82 -2.62 -19.45
CA GLY A 70 -2.45 -3.81 -20.04
C GLY A 70 -2.18 -3.92 -21.53
N ARG A 71 -2.18 -2.80 -22.27
CA ARG A 71 -1.73 -2.79 -23.66
C ARG A 71 -0.24 -3.12 -23.76
N ARG A 72 0.63 -2.50 -22.94
CA ARG A 72 2.07 -2.77 -22.96
C ARG A 72 2.37 -4.24 -22.64
N ARG A 73 1.76 -4.81 -21.59
CA ARG A 73 1.93 -6.23 -21.25
C ARG A 73 1.33 -7.16 -22.29
N GLY A 74 0.17 -6.82 -22.86
CA GLY A 74 -0.42 -7.58 -23.97
C GLY A 74 0.45 -7.54 -25.24
N GLU A 75 1.02 -6.38 -25.57
CA GLU A 75 1.97 -6.20 -26.69
C GLU A 75 3.35 -6.79 -26.42
N GLU A 76 3.86 -6.83 -25.19
CA GLU A 76 5.14 -7.49 -24.90
C GLU A 76 4.93 -8.99 -24.72
N GLN A 77 4.12 -9.41 -23.74
CA GLN A 77 4.01 -10.81 -23.35
C GLN A 77 3.10 -11.61 -24.28
N GLY A 78 1.93 -11.07 -24.62
CA GLY A 78 0.96 -11.75 -25.48
C GLY A 78 1.42 -11.83 -26.95
N HIS A 79 2.05 -10.76 -27.45
CA HIS A 79 2.66 -10.78 -28.79
C HIS A 79 3.86 -11.71 -28.82
N GLU A 80 4.82 -11.60 -27.88
CA GLU A 80 6.04 -12.39 -27.94
C GLU A 80 5.78 -13.88 -27.66
N ALA A 81 4.94 -14.21 -26.67
CA ALA A 81 4.57 -15.60 -26.38
C ALA A 81 3.61 -16.18 -27.43
N GLY A 82 2.61 -15.41 -27.86
CA GLY A 82 1.65 -15.82 -28.89
C GLY A 82 2.31 -15.98 -30.26
N MET A 83 3.21 -15.08 -30.64
CA MET A 83 4.01 -15.19 -31.87
C MET A 83 5.01 -16.35 -31.75
N ALA A 84 5.73 -16.51 -30.64
CA ALA A 84 6.69 -17.60 -30.48
C ALA A 84 6.03 -18.99 -30.47
N LYS A 85 4.88 -19.16 -29.81
CA LYS A 85 4.10 -20.43 -29.83
C LYS A 85 3.38 -20.62 -31.15
N GLY A 86 2.73 -19.58 -31.68
CA GLY A 86 2.01 -19.63 -32.95
C GLY A 86 2.93 -19.96 -34.12
N ILE A 87 4.12 -19.35 -34.19
CA ILE A 87 5.14 -19.69 -35.19
C ILE A 87 5.64 -21.12 -34.98
N ARG A 88 5.95 -21.53 -33.74
CA ARG A 88 6.53 -22.85 -33.47
C ARG A 88 5.54 -23.98 -33.77
N ASN A 89 4.30 -23.84 -33.32
CA ASN A 89 3.25 -24.84 -33.54
C ASN A 89 2.75 -24.81 -34.99
N GLY A 90 2.54 -23.62 -35.56
CA GLY A 90 2.11 -23.50 -36.95
C GLY A 90 3.16 -23.97 -37.95
N ARG A 91 4.45 -23.79 -37.65
CA ARG A 91 5.54 -24.37 -38.43
C ARG A 91 5.55 -25.90 -38.31
N TYR A 92 5.40 -26.44 -37.10
CA TYR A 92 5.39 -27.89 -36.89
C TYR A 92 4.20 -28.57 -37.56
N GLU A 93 3.00 -28.03 -37.38
CA GLU A 93 1.77 -28.56 -38.00
C GLU A 93 1.79 -28.37 -39.51
N GLY A 94 2.23 -27.22 -40.01
CA GLY A 94 2.35 -26.98 -41.44
C GLY A 94 3.43 -27.81 -42.14
N GLU A 95 4.56 -28.08 -41.49
CA GLU A 95 5.57 -28.99 -42.01
C GLU A 95 5.05 -30.43 -42.08
N LYS A 96 4.30 -30.87 -41.06
CA LYS A 96 3.69 -32.19 -41.02
C LYS A 96 2.62 -32.35 -42.11
N ASP A 97 1.64 -31.45 -42.17
CA ASP A 97 0.54 -31.52 -43.14
C ASP A 97 1.04 -31.31 -44.58
N GLY A 98 2.00 -30.40 -44.77
CA GLY A 98 2.67 -30.19 -46.06
C GLY A 98 3.40 -31.44 -46.55
N LYS A 99 4.13 -32.13 -45.66
CA LYS A 99 4.83 -33.38 -46.01
C LYS A 99 3.84 -34.50 -46.34
N ASP A 100 2.75 -34.62 -45.59
CA ASP A 100 1.73 -35.65 -45.80
C ASP A 100 0.97 -35.42 -47.12
N LYS A 101 0.53 -34.18 -47.41
CA LYS A 101 -0.09 -33.80 -48.69
C LYS A 101 0.89 -33.96 -49.86
N GLY A 102 2.10 -33.40 -49.74
CA GLY A 102 3.11 -33.48 -50.80
C GLY A 102 3.54 -34.91 -51.13
N THR A 103 3.63 -35.80 -50.13
CA THR A 103 3.93 -37.22 -50.37
C THR A 103 2.77 -37.93 -51.08
N ARG A 104 1.52 -37.60 -50.73
CA ARG A 104 0.33 -38.18 -51.37
C ARG A 104 0.23 -37.71 -52.82
N ASP A 105 0.26 -36.40 -53.06
CA ASP A 105 0.14 -35.80 -54.38
C ASP A 105 1.30 -36.21 -55.29
N GLY A 106 2.52 -36.26 -54.75
CA GLY A 106 3.69 -36.78 -55.46
C GLY A 106 3.50 -38.23 -55.88
N ARG A 107 2.99 -39.10 -54.99
CA ARG A 107 2.72 -40.51 -55.33
C ARG A 107 1.66 -40.63 -56.43
N ASP A 108 0.57 -39.87 -56.33
CA ASP A 108 -0.54 -39.94 -57.28
C ASP A 108 -0.10 -39.44 -58.66
N ARG A 109 0.65 -38.34 -58.73
CA ARG A 109 1.25 -37.84 -59.98
C ARG A 109 2.30 -38.80 -60.56
N CYS A 110 3.19 -39.37 -59.74
CA CYS A 110 4.15 -40.38 -60.20
C CYS A 110 3.46 -41.58 -60.86
N TYR A 111 2.36 -42.04 -60.27
CA TYR A 111 1.60 -43.16 -60.81
C TYR A 111 0.89 -42.74 -62.10
N ASP A 112 0.22 -41.60 -62.13
CA ASP A 112 -0.54 -41.17 -63.30
C ASP A 112 0.36 -40.81 -64.48
N GLU A 113 1.45 -40.07 -64.28
CA GLU A 113 2.35 -39.66 -65.36
C GLU A 113 3.37 -40.75 -65.71
N GLY A 114 4.08 -41.29 -64.73
CA GLY A 114 5.15 -42.27 -64.99
C GLY A 114 4.61 -43.60 -65.51
N TYR A 115 3.57 -44.17 -64.90
CA TYR A 115 3.05 -45.46 -65.31
C TYR A 115 2.19 -45.38 -66.57
N ARG A 116 1.25 -44.43 -66.68
CA ARG A 116 0.38 -44.35 -67.86
C ARG A 116 1.15 -43.91 -69.10
N ASN A 117 1.99 -42.88 -69.00
CA ASN A 117 2.75 -42.41 -70.17
C ASN A 117 3.84 -43.42 -70.55
N GLY A 118 4.57 -43.96 -69.58
CA GLY A 118 5.58 -45.00 -69.84
C GLY A 118 4.98 -46.24 -70.51
N LYS A 119 3.77 -46.67 -70.13
CA LYS A 119 3.06 -47.78 -70.79
C LYS A 119 2.58 -47.43 -72.19
N ALA A 120 2.03 -46.23 -72.39
CA ALA A 120 1.55 -45.77 -73.69
C ALA A 120 2.70 -45.63 -74.69
N THR A 121 3.76 -44.91 -74.33
CA THR A 121 4.94 -44.71 -75.17
C THR A 121 5.70 -46.01 -75.39
N GLY A 122 5.87 -46.83 -74.34
CA GLY A 122 6.53 -48.13 -74.48
C GLY A 122 5.83 -49.06 -75.47
N ASN A 123 4.49 -49.08 -75.49
CA ASN A 123 3.76 -49.88 -76.46
C ASN A 123 3.89 -49.34 -77.89
N ALA A 124 3.89 -48.01 -78.05
CA ALA A 124 4.08 -47.37 -79.35
C ALA A 124 5.49 -47.64 -79.91
N ASP A 125 6.53 -47.34 -79.14
CA ASP A 125 7.93 -47.52 -79.51
C ASP A 125 8.26 -49.01 -79.73
N GLY A 126 7.70 -49.89 -78.91
CA GLY A 126 7.83 -51.34 -79.06
C GLY A 126 7.27 -51.83 -80.40
N ASN A 127 6.04 -51.40 -80.74
CA ASN A 127 5.41 -51.77 -82.00
C ASN A 127 6.22 -51.26 -83.21
N GLU A 128 6.68 -50.00 -83.15
CA GLU A 128 7.50 -49.41 -84.20
C GLU A 128 8.83 -50.13 -84.38
N ALA A 129 9.53 -50.45 -83.28
CA ALA A 129 10.79 -51.19 -83.32
C ALA A 129 10.62 -52.63 -83.81
N GLY A 130 9.52 -53.29 -83.45
CA GLY A 130 9.19 -54.64 -83.93
C GLY A 130 8.96 -54.65 -85.44
N ILE A 131 8.18 -53.69 -85.95
CA ILE A 131 7.89 -53.56 -87.40
C ILE A 131 9.15 -53.21 -88.20
N ASN A 132 9.98 -52.31 -87.68
CA ASN A 132 11.21 -51.85 -88.34
C ASN A 132 12.42 -52.79 -88.12
N SER A 133 12.23 -53.95 -87.49
CA SER A 133 13.29 -54.94 -87.31
C SER A 133 13.48 -55.80 -88.54
N ASP A 134 14.60 -56.53 -88.60
CA ASP A 134 14.87 -57.53 -89.64
C ASP A 134 13.97 -58.78 -89.51
N ALA A 135 12.90 -58.75 -88.70
CA ALA A 135 12.01 -59.88 -88.47
C ALA A 135 11.43 -60.44 -89.77
N TYR A 136 11.07 -59.56 -90.72
CA TYR A 136 10.61 -59.98 -92.04
C TYR A 136 11.70 -60.73 -92.81
N ASP A 137 12.90 -60.15 -92.88
CA ASP A 137 14.02 -60.70 -93.66
C ASP A 137 14.57 -61.98 -93.04
N LYS A 138 14.73 -62.04 -91.71
CA LYS A 138 15.14 -63.25 -90.98
C LYS A 138 14.07 -64.34 -91.02
N GLY A 139 12.80 -63.95 -90.87
CA GLY A 139 11.66 -64.86 -91.04
C GLY A 139 11.68 -65.48 -92.43
N TYR A 140 11.86 -64.65 -93.46
CA TYR A 140 11.95 -65.09 -94.85
C TYR A 140 13.14 -66.04 -95.06
N LEU A 141 14.35 -65.63 -94.64
CA LEU A 141 15.58 -66.41 -94.81
C LEU A 141 15.53 -67.76 -94.08
N GLU A 142 15.18 -67.78 -92.78
CA GLU A 142 15.08 -69.03 -92.02
C GLU A 142 13.95 -69.92 -92.53
N GLY A 143 12.83 -69.31 -92.93
CA GLY A 143 11.70 -70.00 -93.54
C GLY A 143 12.13 -70.75 -94.79
N VAL A 144 12.82 -70.06 -95.71
CA VAL A 144 13.35 -70.66 -96.94
C VAL A 144 14.37 -71.75 -96.60
N GLU A 145 15.40 -71.44 -95.83
CA GLU A 145 16.54 -72.34 -95.58
C GLU A 145 16.12 -73.65 -94.87
N LYS A 146 15.28 -73.55 -93.83
CA LYS A 146 14.85 -74.72 -93.05
C LYS A 146 13.78 -75.53 -93.77
N ALA A 147 12.82 -74.88 -94.42
CA ALA A 147 11.80 -75.59 -95.19
C ALA A 147 12.41 -76.31 -96.40
N GLU A 148 13.36 -75.67 -97.09
CA GLU A 148 14.05 -76.28 -98.23
C GLU A 148 14.83 -77.52 -97.79
N LYS A 149 15.65 -77.41 -96.73
CA LYS A 149 16.51 -78.51 -96.28
C LYS A 149 15.72 -79.72 -95.76
N ILE A 150 14.67 -79.51 -94.97
CA ILE A 150 13.89 -80.60 -94.36
C ILE A 150 12.96 -81.25 -95.37
N GLU A 151 12.27 -80.44 -96.19
CA GLU A 151 11.29 -80.97 -97.13
C GLU A 151 11.96 -81.55 -98.38
N TYR A 152 13.19 -81.10 -98.72
CA TYR A 152 14.04 -81.82 -99.67
C TYR A 152 14.36 -83.24 -99.19
N GLN A 153 14.74 -83.39 -97.91
CA GLN A 153 15.03 -84.70 -97.32
C GLN A 153 13.78 -85.58 -97.23
N LYS A 154 12.63 -85.04 -96.81
CA LYS A 154 11.38 -85.80 -96.75
C LYS A 154 10.82 -86.14 -98.13
N GLY A 155 10.85 -85.21 -99.09
CA GLY A 155 10.44 -85.47 -100.47
C GLY A 155 11.32 -86.55 -101.10
N TYR A 156 12.62 -86.52 -100.84
CA TYR A 156 13.55 -87.58 -101.25
C TYR A 156 13.22 -88.93 -100.60
N GLN A 157 12.97 -88.97 -99.28
CA GLN A 157 12.55 -90.19 -98.58
C GLN A 157 11.19 -90.72 -99.04
N ALA A 158 10.22 -89.85 -99.31
CA ALA A 158 8.89 -90.22 -99.78
C ALA A 158 8.94 -90.79 -101.20
N GLY A 159 9.69 -90.16 -102.11
CA GLY A 159 9.98 -90.70 -103.43
C GLY A 159 10.67 -92.07 -103.33
N TYR A 160 11.71 -92.17 -102.48
CA TYR A 160 12.47 -93.41 -102.30
C TYR A 160 11.58 -94.55 -101.80
N THR A 161 10.78 -94.29 -100.77
CA THR A 161 9.86 -95.27 -100.18
C THR A 161 8.82 -95.76 -101.20
N LYS A 162 8.29 -94.86 -102.04
CA LYS A 162 7.25 -95.19 -103.01
C LYS A 162 7.80 -96.02 -104.19
N THR A 163 8.97 -95.67 -104.71
CA THR A 163 9.56 -96.34 -105.89
C THR A 163 10.20 -97.69 -105.56
N TYR A 164 10.85 -97.81 -104.39
CA TYR A 164 11.60 -99.02 -104.04
C TYR A 164 10.78 -100.05 -103.27
N SER A 165 9.78 -99.67 -102.47
CA SER A 165 8.93 -100.64 -101.77
C SER A 165 8.09 -101.51 -102.73
N GLU A 166 7.67 -100.96 -103.88
CA GLU A 166 6.94 -101.73 -104.90
C GLU A 166 7.86 -102.68 -105.69
N THR A 167 9.12 -102.30 -105.87
CA THR A 167 10.14 -103.13 -106.51
C THR A 167 10.57 -104.28 -105.59
N GLU A 168 10.71 -104.01 -104.29
CA GLU A 168 10.98 -105.03 -103.27
C GLU A 168 9.83 -106.05 -103.15
N LYS A 169 8.59 -105.59 -103.30
CA LYS A 169 7.39 -106.44 -103.35
C LYS A 169 7.41 -107.39 -104.56
N LYS A 170 7.78 -106.88 -105.74
CA LYS A 170 7.93 -107.68 -106.98
C LYS A 170 9.13 -108.64 -106.96
N ILE A 171 10.24 -108.25 -106.31
CA ILE A 171 11.41 -109.14 -106.11
C ILE A 171 11.08 -110.25 -105.12
N ARG A 172 10.36 -109.97 -104.03
CA ARG A 172 9.87 -111.02 -103.10
C ARG A 172 8.97 -112.03 -103.81
N GLU A 173 8.09 -111.57 -104.70
CA GLU A 173 7.21 -112.45 -105.48
C GLU A 173 8.00 -113.31 -106.48
N LYS A 174 9.12 -112.81 -107.05
CA LYS A 174 10.00 -113.57 -107.94
C LYS A 174 10.91 -114.58 -107.21
N VAL A 175 11.46 -114.22 -106.04
CA VAL A 175 12.34 -115.10 -105.25
C VAL A 175 11.58 -116.28 -104.63
N LEU A 176 10.25 -116.21 -104.53
CA LEU A 176 9.40 -117.31 -104.09
C LEU A 176 9.04 -118.32 -105.20
N ALA A 177 9.33 -118.02 -106.47
CA ALA A 177 8.94 -118.87 -107.61
C ALA A 177 10.03 -119.88 -108.06
N ASP A 178 11.33 -119.59 -107.80
CA ASP A 178 12.44 -120.45 -108.23
C ASP A 178 13.11 -121.14 -107.03
N ASN A 179 12.70 -122.38 -106.80
CA ASN A 179 13.04 -123.18 -105.63
C ASN A 179 14.45 -123.79 -105.72
N SER A 180 15.44 -123.27 -104.99
CA SER A 180 16.49 -124.08 -104.32
C SER A 180 17.33 -123.27 -103.32
N GLY A 181 17.27 -123.61 -102.03
CA GLY A 181 18.40 -123.47 -101.10
C GLY A 181 18.32 -122.38 -100.01
N SER A 182 17.86 -122.79 -98.82
CA SER A 182 18.33 -122.35 -97.50
C SER A 182 18.36 -120.84 -97.16
N LEU A 183 17.30 -120.41 -96.47
CA LEU A 183 17.24 -119.27 -95.55
C LEU A 183 18.46 -119.15 -94.60
N ARG A 184 18.95 -117.93 -94.39
CA ARG A 184 19.26 -117.38 -93.04
C ARG A 184 19.07 -115.87 -93.00
N PHE A 185 17.92 -115.43 -92.47
CA PHE A 185 17.78 -114.08 -91.93
C PHE A 185 18.54 -113.99 -90.61
N ARG A 186 19.35 -112.95 -90.43
CA ARG A 186 19.73 -112.48 -89.09
C ARG A 186 19.30 -111.03 -88.95
N ASN A 187 18.24 -110.84 -88.19
CA ASN A 187 17.73 -109.56 -87.72
C ASN A 187 18.79 -108.85 -86.86
N ASN A 188 19.13 -107.59 -87.19
CA ASN A 188 19.04 -106.47 -86.23
C ASN A 188 19.20 -105.11 -86.96
N PRO A 189 18.45 -104.07 -86.56
CA PRO A 189 18.25 -102.85 -87.33
C PRO A 189 19.43 -101.89 -87.14
N GLY A 190 20.14 -101.60 -88.22
CA GLY A 190 21.27 -100.68 -88.23
C GLY A 190 21.13 -99.66 -89.35
N VAL A 191 21.34 -98.39 -88.96
CA VAL A 191 22.12 -97.38 -89.68
C VAL A 191 22.72 -97.92 -91.00
N PHE A 192 22.27 -97.39 -92.14
CA PHE A 192 22.92 -97.63 -93.42
C PHE A 192 23.83 -96.45 -93.76
N GLU A 193 25.06 -96.52 -93.29
CA GLU A 193 26.21 -96.19 -94.13
C GLU A 193 26.50 -97.43 -94.97
N LEU A 194 26.66 -97.28 -96.29
CA LEU A 194 27.12 -98.35 -97.17
C LEU A 194 28.34 -97.87 -97.96
N ASP A 195 29.48 -98.00 -97.30
CA ASP A 195 30.77 -98.25 -97.92
C ASP A 195 30.75 -99.59 -98.69
N ASN A 196 31.32 -99.56 -99.90
CA ASN A 196 31.89 -100.67 -100.67
C ASN A 196 31.36 -102.10 -100.43
N VAL A 197 30.47 -102.56 -101.32
CA VAL A 197 30.35 -104.00 -101.64
C VAL A 197 30.49 -104.21 -103.14
N ARG A 198 31.69 -104.65 -103.53
CA ARG A 198 32.02 -105.22 -104.84
C ARG A 198 31.81 -106.73 -104.76
N THR A 199 30.71 -107.26 -105.27
CA THR A 199 30.64 -108.64 -105.79
C THR A 199 29.67 -108.69 -106.96
N GLY A 200 30.12 -109.30 -108.06
CA GLY A 200 29.41 -109.28 -109.33
C GLY A 200 28.25 -110.27 -109.40
N THR A 201 27.17 -109.84 -110.03
CA THR A 201 26.42 -110.52 -111.10
C THR A 201 25.48 -109.48 -111.74
N SER A 202 25.15 -109.70 -113.01
CA SER A 202 24.47 -108.80 -113.95
C SER A 202 23.08 -108.32 -113.50
N GLU A 203 22.67 -107.15 -114.03
CA GLU A 203 21.29 -106.65 -114.19
C GLU A 203 20.49 -106.14 -112.97
N THR A 204 20.35 -104.81 -112.88
CA THR A 204 19.05 -104.10 -112.91
C THR A 204 19.28 -102.59 -113.04
N LYS A 205 19.15 -102.03 -114.25
CA LYS A 205 19.05 -100.58 -114.46
C LYS A 205 17.62 -100.14 -114.16
N ILE A 206 17.46 -99.10 -113.34
CA ILE A 206 16.18 -98.42 -113.08
C ILE A 206 15.55 -98.00 -114.41
N THR A 207 14.24 -98.22 -114.57
CA THR A 207 13.54 -97.80 -115.79
C THR A 207 13.27 -96.29 -115.77
N PRO A 208 13.26 -95.60 -116.93
CA PRO A 208 12.94 -94.17 -117.01
C PRO A 208 11.58 -93.80 -116.38
N GLU A 209 10.62 -94.72 -116.40
CA GLU A 209 9.27 -94.55 -115.83
C GLU A 209 9.29 -94.53 -114.29
N GLN A 210 10.07 -95.41 -113.67
CA GLN A 210 10.26 -95.43 -112.21
C GLN A 210 10.99 -94.18 -111.70
N GLN A 211 11.93 -93.66 -112.50
CA GLN A 211 12.61 -92.40 -112.21
C GLN A 211 11.63 -91.21 -112.27
N ALA A 212 10.75 -91.16 -113.27
CA ALA A 212 9.74 -90.11 -113.39
C ALA A 212 8.72 -90.11 -112.25
N GLU A 213 8.31 -91.29 -111.76
CA GLU A 213 7.38 -91.40 -110.63
C GLU A 213 8.03 -91.04 -109.28
N PHE A 214 9.31 -91.40 -109.10
CA PHE A 214 10.14 -90.92 -107.99
C PHE A 214 10.23 -89.39 -108.00
N ASP A 215 10.56 -88.80 -109.15
CA ASP A 215 10.72 -87.35 -109.30
C ASP A 215 9.40 -86.60 -109.08
N LYS A 216 8.27 -87.16 -109.51
CA LYS A 216 6.93 -86.60 -109.26
C LYS A 216 6.53 -86.65 -107.78
N GLY A 217 6.70 -87.79 -107.12
CA GLY A 217 6.42 -87.94 -105.69
C GLY A 217 7.31 -87.03 -104.83
N LYS A 218 8.58 -86.88 -105.21
CA LYS A 218 9.52 -85.93 -104.63
C LYS A 218 9.04 -84.49 -104.78
N GLN A 219 8.58 -84.10 -105.98
CA GLN A 219 8.14 -82.73 -106.25
C GLN A 219 6.84 -82.34 -105.53
N GLU A 220 5.85 -83.25 -105.47
CA GLU A 220 4.56 -83.00 -104.81
C GLU A 220 4.69 -82.93 -103.29
N GLY A 221 5.44 -83.88 -102.69
CA GLY A 221 5.74 -83.87 -101.25
C GLY A 221 6.54 -82.63 -100.85
N PHE A 222 7.52 -82.24 -101.67
CA PHE A 222 8.31 -81.03 -101.47
C PHE A 222 7.42 -79.78 -101.50
N LYS A 223 6.57 -79.59 -102.52
CA LYS A 223 5.76 -78.36 -102.64
C LYS A 223 4.79 -78.16 -101.47
N LYS A 224 4.08 -79.21 -101.04
CA LYS A 224 3.09 -79.11 -99.96
C LYS A 224 3.76 -78.93 -98.59
N GLY A 225 4.77 -79.77 -98.29
CA GLY A 225 5.52 -79.67 -97.05
C GLY A 225 6.27 -78.35 -96.94
N TYR A 226 6.84 -77.85 -98.05
CA TYR A 226 7.56 -76.59 -98.09
C TYR A 226 6.67 -75.41 -97.74
N ALA A 227 5.47 -75.29 -98.30
CA ALA A 227 4.57 -74.16 -98.01
C ALA A 227 4.13 -74.13 -96.53
N GLU A 228 3.74 -75.28 -95.97
CA GLU A 228 3.32 -75.40 -94.56
C GLU A 228 4.48 -75.11 -93.60
N LYS A 229 5.66 -75.70 -93.86
CA LYS A 229 6.84 -75.52 -93.01
C LYS A 229 7.54 -74.19 -93.19
N TYR A 230 7.53 -73.64 -94.39
CA TYR A 230 7.95 -72.27 -94.62
C TYR A 230 7.12 -71.32 -93.76
N HIS A 231 5.80 -71.47 -93.74
CA HIS A 231 4.95 -70.64 -92.90
C HIS A 231 5.24 -70.81 -91.40
N ASP A 232 5.38 -72.05 -90.92
CA ASP A 232 5.72 -72.33 -89.51
C ASP A 232 7.08 -71.71 -89.12
N TYR A 233 8.10 -71.90 -89.94
CA TYR A 233 9.46 -71.39 -89.68
C TYR A 233 9.57 -69.88 -89.84
N TYR A 234 8.95 -69.33 -90.90
CA TYR A 234 8.83 -67.90 -91.12
C TYR A 234 8.16 -67.23 -89.92
N LYS A 235 6.99 -67.73 -89.53
CA LYS A 235 6.25 -67.19 -88.40
C LYS A 235 7.04 -67.32 -87.11
N SER A 236 7.68 -68.46 -86.86
CA SER A 236 8.49 -68.65 -85.65
C SER A 236 9.69 -67.71 -85.59
N ALA A 237 10.39 -67.48 -86.70
CA ALA A 237 11.56 -66.61 -86.74
C ALA A 237 11.17 -65.12 -86.74
N TYR A 238 10.11 -64.77 -87.46
CA TYR A 238 9.49 -63.43 -87.43
C TYR A 238 9.00 -63.10 -86.02
N ASP A 239 8.17 -63.95 -85.41
CA ASP A 239 7.62 -63.73 -84.08
C ASP A 239 8.72 -63.61 -83.03
N LYS A 240 9.81 -64.38 -83.18
CA LYS A 240 10.96 -64.31 -82.28
C LYS A 240 11.66 -62.95 -82.39
N GLU A 241 12.08 -62.56 -83.59
CA GLU A 241 12.84 -61.32 -83.80
C GLU A 241 11.97 -60.08 -83.51
N TYR A 242 10.72 -60.08 -83.97
CA TYR A 242 9.74 -59.04 -83.68
C TYR A 242 9.55 -58.89 -82.17
N ARG A 243 9.37 -60.00 -81.45
CA ARG A 243 9.19 -59.98 -79.99
C ARG A 243 10.43 -59.52 -79.26
N GLU A 244 11.63 -59.91 -79.70
CA GLU A 244 12.88 -59.47 -79.10
C GLU A 244 13.08 -57.95 -79.27
N ALA A 245 12.85 -57.42 -80.47
CA ALA A 245 12.91 -55.99 -80.74
C ALA A 245 11.82 -55.21 -79.99
N TYR A 246 10.57 -55.71 -80.03
CA TYR A 246 9.41 -55.15 -79.33
C TYR A 246 9.65 -55.08 -77.82
N GLU A 247 10.03 -56.18 -77.18
CA GLU A 247 10.23 -56.21 -75.72
C GLU A 247 11.42 -55.35 -75.30
N LYS A 248 12.49 -55.31 -76.09
CA LYS A 248 13.66 -54.47 -75.80
C LYS A 248 13.30 -52.98 -75.87
N ALA A 249 12.64 -52.55 -76.94
CA ALA A 249 12.23 -51.16 -77.13
C ALA A 249 11.15 -50.76 -76.11
N ARG A 250 10.10 -51.58 -75.94
CA ARG A 250 9.04 -51.37 -74.95
C ARG A 250 9.61 -51.25 -73.55
N LYS A 251 10.52 -52.15 -73.15
CA LYS A 251 11.15 -52.10 -71.83
C LYS A 251 11.99 -50.84 -71.66
N THR A 252 12.79 -50.48 -72.66
CA THR A 252 13.64 -49.28 -72.58
C THR A 252 12.82 -47.99 -72.50
N ALA A 253 11.78 -47.87 -73.31
CA ALA A 253 10.88 -46.72 -73.34
C ALA A 253 9.99 -46.66 -72.08
N TYR A 254 9.49 -47.80 -71.61
CA TYR A 254 8.77 -47.89 -70.34
C TYR A 254 9.66 -47.50 -69.16
N ASP A 255 10.89 -48.03 -69.08
CA ASP A 255 11.84 -47.74 -68.01
C ASP A 255 12.23 -46.25 -68.02
N ARG A 256 12.38 -45.64 -69.21
CA ARG A 256 12.65 -44.21 -69.37
C ARG A 256 11.45 -43.35 -68.96
N GLY A 257 10.29 -43.60 -69.55
CA GLY A 257 9.07 -42.83 -69.27
C GLY A 257 8.61 -42.97 -67.83
N PHE A 258 8.75 -44.15 -67.23
CA PHE A 258 8.49 -44.36 -65.82
C PHE A 258 9.48 -43.58 -64.96
N ARG A 259 10.78 -43.58 -65.28
CA ARG A 259 11.80 -42.84 -64.51
C ARG A 259 11.58 -41.33 -64.58
N GLU A 260 11.41 -40.79 -65.78
CA GLU A 260 11.23 -39.35 -66.00
C GLU A 260 9.92 -38.85 -65.37
N GLY A 261 8.81 -39.56 -65.59
CA GLY A 261 7.53 -39.21 -64.97
C GLY A 261 7.50 -39.42 -63.45
N PHE A 262 8.26 -40.40 -62.93
CA PHE A 262 8.42 -40.59 -61.49
C PHE A 262 9.26 -39.48 -60.85
N GLU A 263 10.34 -39.03 -61.49
CA GLU A 263 11.17 -37.95 -60.97
C GLU A 263 10.43 -36.61 -61.00
N ALA A 264 9.79 -36.28 -62.12
CA ALA A 264 9.00 -35.05 -62.25
C ALA A 264 7.80 -35.03 -61.30
N GLY A 265 6.99 -36.09 -61.28
CA GLY A 265 5.80 -36.19 -60.42
C GLY A 265 6.15 -36.14 -58.92
N LYS A 266 7.27 -36.76 -58.52
CA LYS A 266 7.74 -36.72 -57.12
C LYS A 266 8.16 -35.32 -56.73
N ASP A 267 8.92 -34.64 -57.57
CA ASP A 267 9.48 -33.33 -57.23
C ASP A 267 8.43 -32.21 -57.30
N GLU A 268 7.49 -32.27 -58.24
CA GLU A 268 6.39 -31.31 -58.36
C GLU A 268 5.31 -31.55 -57.32
N GLY A 269 4.82 -32.79 -57.19
CA GLY A 269 3.77 -33.11 -56.21
C GLY A 269 4.24 -32.89 -54.78
N TYR A 270 5.50 -33.19 -54.46
CA TYR A 270 6.07 -32.86 -53.16
C TYR A 270 6.16 -31.35 -52.93
N ARG A 271 6.62 -30.56 -53.91
CA ARG A 271 6.73 -29.10 -53.78
C ARG A 271 5.37 -28.42 -53.65
N ASP A 272 4.41 -28.79 -54.49
CA ASP A 272 3.08 -28.19 -54.51
C ASP A 272 2.32 -28.53 -53.22
N GLY A 273 2.26 -29.81 -52.88
CA GLY A 273 1.55 -30.26 -51.68
C GLY A 273 2.22 -29.78 -50.38
N TYR A 274 3.56 -29.66 -50.36
CA TYR A 274 4.27 -29.08 -49.23
C TYR A 274 3.97 -27.58 -49.08
N ARG A 275 4.04 -26.80 -50.16
CA ARG A 275 3.73 -25.36 -50.12
C ARG A 275 2.28 -25.12 -49.67
N GLN A 276 1.32 -25.82 -50.28
CA GLN A 276 -0.09 -25.63 -49.96
C GLN A 276 -0.43 -26.08 -48.53
N GLY A 277 0.06 -27.25 -48.11
CA GLY A 277 -0.18 -27.75 -46.76
C GLY A 277 0.49 -26.90 -45.69
N TYR A 278 1.69 -26.38 -45.97
CA TYR A 278 2.41 -25.49 -45.07
C TYR A 278 1.70 -24.14 -44.92
N ASP A 279 1.35 -23.49 -46.03
CA ASP A 279 0.75 -22.15 -46.03
C ASP A 279 -0.65 -22.15 -45.37
N GLU A 280 -1.49 -23.15 -45.68
CA GLU A 280 -2.83 -23.28 -45.09
C GLU A 280 -2.79 -23.53 -43.58
N ALA A 281 -1.94 -24.46 -43.13
CA ALA A 281 -1.84 -24.82 -41.72
C ALA A 281 -1.17 -23.71 -40.91
N TYR A 282 -0.11 -23.09 -41.44
CA TYR A 282 0.60 -22.01 -40.77
C TYR A 282 -0.30 -20.78 -40.58
N ASP A 283 -1.00 -20.32 -41.62
CA ASP A 283 -1.84 -19.12 -41.54
C ASP A 283 -3.02 -19.33 -40.58
N LYS A 284 -3.65 -20.51 -40.61
CA LYS A 284 -4.74 -20.86 -39.70
C LYS A 284 -4.29 -20.88 -38.22
N THR A 285 -3.26 -21.66 -37.92
CA THR A 285 -2.78 -21.89 -36.55
C THR A 285 -2.14 -20.64 -35.95
N TYR A 286 -1.38 -19.89 -36.75
CA TYR A 286 -0.82 -18.61 -36.32
C TYR A 286 -1.94 -17.64 -35.94
N ARG A 287 -2.97 -17.47 -36.78
CA ARG A 287 -4.09 -16.57 -36.50
C ARG A 287 -4.88 -17.00 -35.27
N GLU A 288 -5.18 -18.29 -35.11
CA GLU A 288 -5.94 -18.80 -33.96
C GLU A 288 -5.18 -18.58 -32.65
N TYR A 289 -3.89 -18.95 -32.58
CA TYR A 289 -3.11 -18.83 -31.34
C TYR A 289 -2.72 -17.38 -31.03
N TYR A 290 -2.28 -16.60 -32.02
CA TYR A 290 -1.93 -15.20 -31.84
C TYR A 290 -3.13 -14.41 -31.35
N ASN A 291 -4.29 -14.52 -32.02
CA ASN A 291 -5.47 -13.75 -31.63
C ASN A 291 -6.01 -14.16 -30.26
N ARG A 292 -5.96 -15.45 -29.92
CA ARG A 292 -6.46 -15.95 -28.63
C ARG A 292 -5.58 -15.52 -27.46
N GLU A 293 -4.26 -15.76 -27.52
CA GLU A 293 -3.38 -15.46 -26.39
C GLU A 293 -3.12 -13.94 -26.27
N TYR A 294 -2.98 -13.21 -27.38
CA TYR A 294 -2.88 -11.74 -27.35
C TYR A 294 -4.12 -11.09 -26.72
N SER A 295 -5.32 -11.52 -27.12
CA SER A 295 -6.56 -10.97 -26.55
C SER A 295 -6.68 -11.29 -25.07
N TYR A 296 -6.39 -12.54 -24.69
CA TYR A 296 -6.51 -13.00 -23.30
C TYR A 296 -5.53 -12.28 -22.36
N ASP A 297 -4.26 -12.17 -22.73
CA ASP A 297 -3.24 -11.54 -21.88
C ASP A 297 -3.39 -10.01 -21.83
N ARG A 298 -3.84 -9.38 -22.93
CA ARG A 298 -4.18 -7.96 -22.95
C ARG A 298 -5.34 -7.64 -22.00
N GLU A 299 -6.40 -8.44 -22.06
CA GLU A 299 -7.59 -8.24 -21.21
C GLU A 299 -7.28 -8.51 -19.73
N ARG A 300 -6.55 -9.59 -19.44
CA ARG A 300 -6.09 -9.90 -18.09
C ARG A 300 -5.18 -8.81 -17.53
N GLY A 301 -4.18 -8.38 -18.30
CA GLY A 301 -3.27 -7.31 -17.90
C GLY A 301 -3.98 -5.97 -17.68
N TYR A 302 -5.01 -5.68 -18.50
CA TYR A 302 -5.88 -4.52 -18.30
C TYR A 302 -6.64 -4.61 -16.99
N ASN A 303 -7.32 -5.73 -16.73
CA ASN A 303 -8.16 -5.92 -15.55
C ASN A 303 -7.33 -5.89 -14.25
N GLU A 304 -6.19 -6.60 -14.21
CA GLU A 304 -5.31 -6.61 -13.03
C GLU A 304 -4.74 -5.21 -12.72
N ALA A 305 -4.34 -4.47 -13.76
CA ALA A 305 -3.83 -3.10 -13.59
C ALA A 305 -4.96 -2.13 -13.22
N TYR A 306 -6.13 -2.24 -13.86
CA TYR A 306 -7.31 -1.44 -13.56
C TYR A 306 -7.71 -1.60 -12.09
N ASP A 307 -7.87 -2.83 -11.61
CA ASP A 307 -8.27 -3.10 -10.23
C ASP A 307 -7.26 -2.56 -9.21
N LYS A 308 -5.96 -2.74 -9.47
CA LYS A 308 -4.90 -2.22 -8.59
C LYS A 308 -4.96 -0.70 -8.47
N TYR A 309 -4.97 0.01 -9.60
CA TYR A 309 -4.93 1.48 -9.61
C TYR A 309 -6.27 2.09 -9.20
N TYR A 310 -7.39 1.46 -9.55
CA TYR A 310 -8.71 1.84 -9.09
C TYR A 310 -8.76 1.78 -7.56
N LYS A 311 -8.36 0.66 -6.96
CA LYS A 311 -8.37 0.49 -5.50
C LYS A 311 -7.46 1.50 -4.81
N GLN A 312 -6.23 1.66 -5.28
CA GLN A 312 -5.27 2.60 -4.69
C GLN A 312 -5.76 4.07 -4.75
N SER A 313 -6.28 4.51 -5.90
CA SER A 313 -6.74 5.89 -6.06
C SER A 313 -8.09 6.14 -5.40
N TYR A 314 -8.96 5.13 -5.33
CA TYR A 314 -10.20 5.17 -4.55
C TYR A 314 -9.89 5.34 -3.05
N ASP A 315 -9.04 4.48 -2.49
CA ASP A 315 -8.69 4.49 -1.07
C ASP A 315 -8.03 5.83 -0.68
N ASN A 316 -7.06 6.31 -1.48
CA ASN A 316 -6.39 7.59 -1.23
C ASN A 316 -7.35 8.79 -1.28
N ALA A 317 -8.23 8.85 -2.28
CA ALA A 317 -9.17 9.96 -2.43
C ALA A 317 -10.25 9.94 -1.35
N TYR A 318 -10.73 8.74 -0.99
CA TYR A 318 -11.68 8.55 0.09
C TYR A 318 -11.07 8.99 1.43
N ASP A 319 -9.87 8.53 1.77
CA ASP A 319 -9.18 8.89 3.01
C ASP A 319 -8.89 10.39 3.10
N MET A 320 -8.41 11.00 2.02
CA MET A 320 -8.17 12.45 1.98
C MET A 320 -9.44 13.24 2.22
N LYS A 321 -10.52 12.93 1.50
CA LYS A 321 -11.78 13.67 1.60
C LYS A 321 -12.50 13.41 2.92
N TYR A 322 -12.38 12.20 3.46
CA TYR A 322 -12.88 11.88 4.78
C TYR A 322 -12.17 12.68 5.87
N ARG A 323 -10.84 12.75 5.85
CA ARG A 323 -10.09 13.61 6.78
C ARG A 323 -10.43 15.08 6.59
N GLU A 324 -10.45 15.57 5.35
CA GLU A 324 -10.72 16.97 5.06
C GLU A 324 -12.12 17.40 5.53
N GLY A 325 -13.15 16.55 5.32
CA GLY A 325 -14.50 16.80 5.81
C GLY A 325 -14.64 16.67 7.33
N TYR A 326 -13.91 15.74 7.94
CA TYR A 326 -13.84 15.60 9.40
C TYR A 326 -13.18 16.81 10.05
N ASP A 327 -12.02 17.24 9.54
CA ASP A 327 -11.26 18.38 10.06
C ASP A 327 -12.00 19.69 9.82
N LYS A 328 -12.63 19.90 8.65
CA LYS A 328 -13.48 21.08 8.40
C LYS A 328 -14.73 21.09 9.26
N GLY A 329 -15.43 19.96 9.38
CA GLY A 329 -16.61 19.84 10.23
C GLY A 329 -16.29 20.08 11.70
N TYR A 330 -15.21 19.49 12.20
CA TYR A 330 -14.76 19.67 13.58
C TYR A 330 -14.26 21.10 13.83
N SER A 331 -13.43 21.67 12.94
CA SER A 331 -12.89 23.02 13.10
C SER A 331 -13.95 24.11 12.97
N TYR A 332 -14.87 24.00 12.01
CA TYR A 332 -16.00 24.91 11.85
C TYR A 332 -16.88 24.89 13.09
N GLN A 333 -17.27 23.70 13.56
CA GLN A 333 -18.14 23.58 14.73
C GLN A 333 -17.44 24.02 16.01
N ALA A 334 -16.15 23.72 16.17
CA ALA A 334 -15.38 24.25 17.28
C ALA A 334 -15.32 25.79 17.23
N ALA A 335 -15.13 26.39 16.06
CA ALA A 335 -15.05 27.83 15.90
C ALA A 335 -16.38 28.56 16.15
N ILE A 336 -17.53 27.95 15.87
CA ILE A 336 -18.84 28.58 16.15
C ILE A 336 -19.42 28.21 17.52
N THR A 337 -19.21 26.97 17.99
CA THR A 337 -19.85 26.48 19.22
C THR A 337 -19.09 26.94 20.45
N TYR A 338 -17.75 26.95 20.42
CA TYR A 338 -16.98 27.31 21.63
C TYR A 338 -17.14 28.79 22.02
N PRO A 339 -17.01 29.79 21.12
CA PRO A 339 -17.10 31.18 21.52
C PRO A 339 -18.50 31.57 22.02
N ASP A 340 -19.56 31.08 21.38
CA ASP A 340 -20.93 31.43 21.75
C ASP A 340 -21.40 30.64 22.97
N ALA A 341 -21.11 29.34 23.07
CA ALA A 341 -21.39 28.57 24.29
C ALA A 341 -20.59 29.09 25.50
N PHE A 342 -19.37 29.58 25.28
CA PHE A 342 -18.57 30.22 26.34
C PHE A 342 -19.18 31.55 26.77
N LYS A 343 -19.61 32.40 25.82
CA LYS A 343 -20.30 33.67 26.12
C LYS A 343 -21.64 33.42 26.82
N ASP A 344 -22.39 32.42 26.40
CA ASP A 344 -23.68 32.04 26.99
C ASP A 344 -23.50 31.44 28.38
N GLY A 345 -22.51 30.58 28.58
CA GLY A 345 -22.12 30.09 29.91
C GLY A 345 -21.67 31.23 30.83
N GLN A 346 -20.89 32.19 30.33
CA GLN A 346 -20.51 33.38 31.08
C GLN A 346 -21.71 34.29 31.39
N LYS A 347 -22.69 34.38 30.48
CA LYS A 347 -23.93 35.15 30.69
C LYS A 347 -24.83 34.46 31.71
N ALA A 348 -25.03 33.15 31.62
CA ALA A 348 -25.80 32.35 32.56
C ALA A 348 -25.18 32.39 33.96
N GLY A 349 -23.88 32.15 34.10
CA GLY A 349 -23.17 32.24 35.38
C GLY A 349 -23.22 33.66 35.98
N ARG A 350 -23.15 34.71 35.14
CA ARG A 350 -23.39 36.09 35.60
C ARG A 350 -24.83 36.31 36.05
N GLN A 351 -25.81 35.79 35.32
CA GLN A 351 -27.23 35.90 35.67
C GLN A 351 -27.54 35.18 36.98
N GLU A 352 -26.97 34.00 37.21
CA GLU A 352 -27.10 33.26 38.46
C GLU A 352 -26.42 33.98 39.63
N CYS A 353 -25.22 34.53 39.43
CA CYS A 353 -24.58 35.36 40.44
C CYS A 353 -25.44 36.60 40.77
N ILE A 354 -25.95 37.29 39.74
CA ILE A 354 -26.84 38.45 39.91
C ILE A 354 -28.13 38.03 40.64
N ALA A 355 -28.72 36.89 40.31
CA ALA A 355 -29.89 36.35 41.00
C ALA A 355 -29.57 36.05 42.47
N TYR A 356 -28.43 35.44 42.75
CA TYR A 356 -27.98 35.18 44.12
C TYR A 356 -27.77 36.46 44.93
N PHE A 357 -27.14 37.51 44.35
CA PHE A 357 -27.04 38.83 44.98
C PHE A 357 -28.41 39.48 45.17
N ARG A 358 -29.37 39.30 44.24
CA ARG A 358 -30.73 39.82 44.34
C ARG A 358 -31.56 39.17 45.45
N GLU A 359 -31.40 37.87 45.61
CA GLU A 359 -32.25 37.06 46.48
C GLU A 359 -31.73 36.97 47.92
N ASN A 360 -30.46 37.31 48.14
CA ASN A 360 -29.81 37.16 49.45
C ASN A 360 -29.29 38.50 49.99
N ALA A 361 -29.14 38.56 51.31
CA ALA A 361 -28.35 39.58 51.97
C ALA A 361 -26.95 39.01 52.23
N LEU A 362 -25.91 39.75 51.87
CA LEU A 362 -24.52 39.30 51.91
C LEU A 362 -23.66 40.35 52.63
N PRO A 363 -23.81 40.49 53.96
CA PRO A 363 -23.05 41.45 54.73
C PRO A 363 -21.60 40.99 54.91
N GLU A 364 -20.66 41.86 54.56
CA GLU A 364 -19.22 41.63 54.64
C GLU A 364 -18.51 42.73 55.42
N LEU A 365 -17.60 42.31 56.29
CA LEU A 365 -16.70 43.18 57.04
C LEU A 365 -15.52 43.62 56.18
N VAL A 366 -15.58 44.84 55.64
CA VAL A 366 -14.57 45.37 54.69
C VAL A 366 -13.33 45.87 55.44
N ARG A 367 -13.54 46.59 56.54
CA ARG A 367 -12.48 47.20 57.33
C ARG A 367 -12.84 47.17 58.80
N VAL A 368 -11.83 46.98 59.63
CA VAL A 368 -11.91 47.10 61.09
C VAL A 368 -10.74 47.95 61.54
N ASN A 369 -11.01 48.99 62.29
CA ASN A 369 -10.03 49.64 63.15
C ASN A 369 -10.51 49.50 64.59
N ILE A 370 -9.58 49.36 65.52
CA ILE A 370 -9.86 49.40 66.96
C ILE A 370 -9.20 50.67 67.48
N ARG A 371 -9.94 51.45 68.26
CA ARG A 371 -9.46 52.73 68.82
C ARG A 371 -9.85 52.83 70.30
N PRO A 372 -9.03 53.48 71.12
CA PRO A 372 -9.40 53.80 72.49
C PRO A 372 -10.36 54.99 72.51
N GLU A 373 -10.85 55.31 73.71
CA GLU A 373 -11.70 56.48 73.96
C GLU A 373 -10.93 57.81 73.89
N ASN A 374 -9.64 57.79 74.25
CA ASN A 374 -8.78 58.97 74.30
C ASN A 374 -8.26 59.43 72.92
N GLU A 375 -7.92 60.71 72.81
CA GLU A 375 -7.37 61.32 71.59
C GLU A 375 -5.90 60.93 71.33
N GLU A 376 -5.21 60.44 72.35
CA GLU A 376 -3.80 60.03 72.28
C GLU A 376 -3.60 58.70 71.54
N GLY A 377 -4.67 57.93 71.30
CA GLY A 377 -4.59 56.64 70.60
C GLY A 377 -4.02 55.51 71.46
N ILE A 378 -4.10 55.66 72.78
CA ILE A 378 -3.48 54.78 73.77
C ILE A 378 -4.52 53.90 74.46
N PHE A 379 -4.28 52.59 74.52
CA PHE A 379 -5.13 51.64 75.25
C PHE A 379 -4.66 51.52 76.71
N GLU A 380 -5.21 52.36 77.58
CA GLU A 380 -4.91 52.35 79.01
C GLU A 380 -5.69 51.29 79.78
N ALA A 381 -5.15 50.85 80.91
CA ALA A 381 -5.83 49.93 81.82
C ALA A 381 -7.19 50.51 82.25
N GLY A 382 -8.25 49.71 82.14
CA GLY A 382 -9.61 50.19 82.40
C GLY A 382 -10.20 51.12 81.33
N GLY A 383 -9.49 51.43 80.24
CA GLY A 383 -9.99 52.26 79.15
C GLY A 383 -11.03 51.56 78.27
N SER A 384 -11.99 52.32 77.71
CA SER A 384 -12.98 51.78 76.76
C SER A 384 -12.33 51.47 75.40
N ILE A 385 -12.75 50.36 74.79
CA ILE A 385 -12.34 49.98 73.44
C ILE A 385 -13.53 50.23 72.50
N TYR A 386 -13.30 51.01 71.46
CA TYR A 386 -14.25 51.25 70.38
C TYR A 386 -13.81 50.54 69.11
N ILE A 387 -14.78 50.00 68.37
CA ILE A 387 -14.56 49.52 67.02
C ILE A 387 -15.00 50.59 66.04
N GLU A 388 -14.26 50.75 64.96
CA GLU A 388 -14.69 51.44 63.75
C GLU A 388 -14.67 50.43 62.61
N ALA A 389 -15.85 49.92 62.26
CA ALA A 389 -16.02 48.91 61.22
C ALA A 389 -16.72 49.51 60.00
N LEU A 390 -16.22 49.16 58.82
CA LEU A 390 -16.91 49.40 57.56
C LEU A 390 -17.54 48.08 57.11
N VAL A 391 -18.86 48.02 57.10
CA VAL A 391 -19.62 46.84 56.68
C VAL A 391 -20.37 47.18 55.41
N ILE A 392 -20.29 46.31 54.41
CA ILE A 392 -21.05 46.44 53.17
C ILE A 392 -21.98 45.25 53.02
N ASN A 393 -23.24 45.49 52.65
CA ASN A 393 -24.11 44.42 52.19
C ASN A 393 -24.04 44.36 50.68
N TYR A 394 -23.42 43.31 50.14
CA TYR A 394 -23.31 43.14 48.69
C TYR A 394 -24.60 42.65 48.03
N GLY A 395 -25.50 42.05 48.81
CA GLY A 395 -26.81 41.60 48.35
C GLY A 395 -27.82 42.75 48.25
N GLU A 396 -28.92 42.54 47.52
CA GLU A 396 -30.03 43.50 47.40
C GLU A 396 -31.04 43.36 48.54
N LYS A 397 -31.13 42.18 49.18
CA LYS A 397 -31.95 42.04 50.38
C LYS A 397 -31.28 42.70 51.57
N THR A 398 -32.10 43.28 52.44
CA THR A 398 -31.65 43.87 53.70
C THR A 398 -31.16 42.77 54.66
N ALA A 399 -29.96 42.92 55.20
CA ALA A 399 -29.47 42.07 56.29
C ALA A 399 -30.02 42.59 57.61
N LEU A 400 -30.94 41.84 58.22
CA LEU A 400 -31.48 42.15 59.55
C LEU A 400 -30.70 41.43 60.64
N ASN A 401 -30.50 42.09 61.78
CA ASN A 401 -29.86 41.51 62.97
C ASN A 401 -28.46 40.93 62.72
N ALA A 402 -27.71 41.54 61.80
CA ALA A 402 -26.28 41.25 61.66
C ALA A 402 -25.54 41.66 62.94
N GLY A 403 -24.35 41.15 63.18
CA GLY A 403 -23.52 41.67 64.27
C GLY A 403 -22.04 41.55 64.01
N ILE A 404 -21.29 42.54 64.49
CA ILE A 404 -19.84 42.48 64.52
C ILE A 404 -19.44 41.81 65.82
N ASN A 405 -18.69 40.72 65.72
CA ASN A 405 -18.23 39.98 66.88
C ASN A 405 -16.70 40.08 67.00
N PRO A 406 -16.17 40.98 67.83
CA PRO A 406 -14.77 41.00 68.21
C PRO A 406 -14.52 39.90 69.25
N MET A 407 -13.84 38.82 68.85
CA MET A 407 -13.45 37.73 69.74
C MET A 407 -12.03 37.94 70.24
N VAL A 408 -11.84 37.83 71.56
CA VAL A 408 -10.50 37.90 72.16
C VAL A 408 -9.76 36.60 71.86
N ALA A 409 -8.68 36.67 71.09
CA ALA A 409 -7.77 35.55 70.85
C ALA A 409 -6.69 35.46 71.92
N SER A 410 -6.19 36.61 72.40
CA SER A 410 -5.25 36.71 73.52
C SER A 410 -5.20 38.13 74.08
N GLY A 411 -4.69 38.28 75.32
CA GLY A 411 -4.44 39.57 75.96
C GLY A 411 -5.55 40.04 76.90
N ASP A 412 -5.23 41.01 77.74
CA ASP A 412 -6.03 41.43 78.89
C ASP A 412 -7.13 42.43 78.50
N VAL A 413 -8.08 41.98 77.67
CA VAL A 413 -9.21 42.79 77.20
C VAL A 413 -10.51 41.99 77.24
N LYS A 414 -11.63 42.68 77.44
CA LYS A 414 -12.98 42.11 77.39
C LYS A 414 -13.76 42.78 76.28
N THR A 415 -14.44 42.00 75.47
CA THR A 415 -15.20 42.49 74.32
C THR A 415 -16.65 42.03 74.33
N GLN A 416 -17.50 42.74 73.58
CA GLN A 416 -18.91 42.45 73.40
C GLN A 416 -19.29 42.52 71.92
N ARG A 417 -20.28 41.72 71.53
CA ARG A 417 -20.87 41.76 70.19
C ARG A 417 -21.61 43.07 69.99
N ILE A 418 -21.43 43.66 68.82
CA ILE A 418 -22.18 44.84 68.38
C ILE A 418 -23.28 44.39 67.44
N MET A 419 -24.52 44.68 67.81
CA MET A 419 -25.68 44.42 66.98
C MET A 419 -25.83 45.52 65.94
N ILE A 420 -26.09 45.10 64.71
CA ILE A 420 -26.43 45.97 63.60
C ILE A 420 -27.87 45.63 63.23
N PRO A 421 -28.85 46.49 63.59
CA PRO A 421 -30.27 46.21 63.36
C PRO A 421 -30.56 45.97 61.87
N GLU A 422 -29.99 46.82 61.03
CA GLU A 422 -30.25 46.81 59.60
C GLU A 422 -28.99 47.17 58.80
N ILE A 423 -28.72 46.39 57.74
CA ILE A 423 -27.81 46.77 56.66
C ILE A 423 -28.58 46.64 55.35
N SER A 424 -29.12 47.74 54.86
CA SER A 424 -29.89 47.75 53.61
C SER A 424 -29.03 47.25 52.44
N GLY A 425 -29.69 46.64 51.45
CA GLY A 425 -29.00 46.06 50.31
C GLY A 425 -28.12 47.06 49.56
N GLN A 426 -26.96 46.60 49.08
CA GLN A 426 -25.97 47.39 48.34
C GLN A 426 -25.48 48.66 49.06
N LYS A 427 -25.69 48.77 50.38
CA LYS A 427 -25.21 49.90 51.18
C LYS A 427 -23.98 49.52 51.98
N THR A 428 -23.13 50.54 52.14
CA THR A 428 -22.03 50.50 53.10
C THR A 428 -22.42 51.32 54.31
N ILE A 429 -22.25 50.74 55.50
CA ILE A 429 -22.43 51.43 56.76
C ILE A 429 -21.09 51.52 57.49
N LYS A 430 -20.94 52.59 58.26
CA LYS A 430 -19.84 52.78 59.19
C LYS A 430 -20.40 52.59 60.60
N VAL A 431 -19.88 51.59 61.31
CA VAL A 431 -20.26 51.28 62.69
C VAL A 431 -19.14 51.76 63.60
N VAL A 432 -19.46 52.70 64.49
CA VAL A 432 -18.52 53.20 65.50
C VAL A 432 -19.16 53.03 66.86
N GLU A 433 -18.79 51.96 67.55
CA GLU A 433 -19.48 51.53 68.77
C GLU A 433 -18.50 51.04 69.82
N LYS A 434 -18.86 51.21 71.09
CA LYS A 434 -18.10 50.65 72.21
C LYS A 434 -18.19 49.13 72.14
N CYS A 435 -17.05 48.48 71.95
CA CYS A 435 -16.95 47.05 71.75
C CYS A 435 -16.26 46.32 72.89
N GLY A 436 -15.73 47.02 73.89
CA GLY A 436 -15.03 46.39 75.00
C GLY A 436 -14.38 47.35 75.98
N ARG A 437 -13.51 46.80 76.82
CA ARG A 437 -12.69 47.50 77.81
C ARG A 437 -11.37 46.76 78.01
N VAL A 438 -10.29 47.49 78.26
CA VAL A 438 -9.01 46.92 78.71
C VAL A 438 -9.16 46.51 80.18
N ASP A 439 -8.59 45.36 80.59
CA ASP A 439 -8.63 44.95 82.00
C ASP A 439 -7.90 45.98 82.88
N ASP A 440 -8.40 46.21 84.10
CA ASP A 440 -7.80 47.17 85.04
C ASP A 440 -6.37 46.72 85.45
N ASN A 441 -6.04 45.44 85.32
CA ASN A 441 -4.72 44.87 85.63
C ASN A 441 -3.86 44.58 84.37
N ALA A 442 -4.21 45.15 83.21
CA ALA A 442 -3.49 44.88 81.97
C ALA A 442 -2.00 45.25 82.07
N LYS A 443 -1.13 44.32 81.68
CA LYS A 443 0.32 44.52 81.76
C LYS A 443 0.80 45.61 80.79
N MET A 444 1.70 46.46 81.24
CA MET A 444 2.34 47.49 80.41
C MET A 444 3.04 46.86 79.20
N ASN A 445 2.86 47.46 78.02
CA ASN A 445 3.40 46.99 76.73
C ASN A 445 2.92 45.60 76.27
N SER A 446 1.91 45.02 76.92
CA SER A 446 1.31 43.77 76.45
C SER A 446 0.49 43.97 75.17
N LYS A 447 0.23 42.89 74.45
CA LYS A 447 -0.52 42.89 73.20
C LYS A 447 -1.82 42.12 73.37
N ALA A 448 -2.92 42.69 72.90
CA ALA A 448 -4.17 41.97 72.74
C ALA A 448 -4.47 41.73 71.26
N LEU A 449 -4.91 40.50 70.96
CA LEU A 449 -5.31 40.06 69.62
C LEU A 449 -6.81 39.86 69.59
N LEU A 450 -7.48 40.52 68.65
CA LEU A 450 -8.92 40.42 68.43
C LEU A 450 -9.20 39.85 67.04
N ASN A 451 -9.95 38.75 66.97
CA ASN A 451 -10.50 38.22 65.74
C ASN A 451 -11.91 38.78 65.55
N VAL A 452 -12.05 39.73 64.63
CA VAL A 452 -13.29 40.44 64.40
C VAL A 452 -13.94 39.92 63.13
N GLY A 453 -15.13 39.31 63.26
CA GLY A 453 -15.92 38.83 62.14
C GLY A 453 -17.32 39.42 62.12
N ILE A 454 -18.03 39.24 61.00
CA ILE A 454 -19.46 39.52 60.92
C ILE A 454 -20.25 38.22 61.09
N ILE A 455 -21.27 38.26 61.94
CA ILE A 455 -22.23 37.18 62.16
C ILE A 455 -23.54 37.54 61.49
N TYR A 456 -24.02 36.66 60.62
CA TYR A 456 -25.31 36.79 59.96
C TYR A 456 -25.89 35.39 59.70
N ASN A 457 -27.19 35.19 59.97
CA ASN A 457 -27.88 33.89 59.87
C ASN A 457 -27.15 32.73 60.56
N GLY A 458 -26.61 32.96 61.75
CA GLY A 458 -25.92 31.95 62.56
C GLY A 458 -24.53 31.56 62.06
N LYS A 459 -24.04 32.15 60.97
CA LYS A 459 -22.69 31.89 60.42
C LYS A 459 -21.81 33.11 60.57
N MET A 460 -20.55 32.87 60.95
CA MET A 460 -19.52 33.91 61.02
C MET A 460 -18.68 33.89 59.75
N TRP A 461 -18.51 35.06 59.14
CA TRP A 461 -17.76 35.23 57.90
C TRP A 461 -16.71 36.33 58.04
N ASN A 462 -15.70 36.31 57.18
CA ASN A 462 -14.74 37.40 56.95
C ASN A 462 -14.07 37.95 58.21
N GLN A 463 -13.42 37.04 58.95
CA GLN A 463 -12.66 37.37 60.14
C GLN A 463 -11.41 38.20 59.79
N LYS A 464 -11.16 39.26 60.54
CA LYS A 464 -9.94 40.06 60.50
C LYS A 464 -9.29 40.05 61.88
N THR A 465 -8.02 39.71 61.92
CA THR A 465 -7.23 39.80 63.15
C THR A 465 -6.69 41.21 63.30
N VAL A 466 -6.94 41.82 64.46
CA VAL A 466 -6.43 43.14 64.84
C VAL A 466 -5.62 42.99 66.11
N MET A 467 -4.41 43.55 66.10
CA MET A 467 -3.55 43.64 67.27
C MET A 467 -3.64 45.05 67.86
N ILE A 468 -3.80 45.16 69.17
CA ILE A 468 -3.67 46.42 69.91
C ILE A 468 -2.57 46.29 70.96
N LYS A 469 -1.79 47.35 71.14
CA LYS A 469 -0.76 47.46 72.19
C LYS A 469 -1.38 48.17 73.39
N LEU A 470 -1.27 47.55 74.56
CA LEU A 470 -1.78 48.07 75.82
C LEU A 470 -0.66 48.85 76.52
N THR A 471 -0.95 50.04 77.03
CA THR A 471 0.00 50.90 77.75
C THR A 471 -0.55 51.21 79.13
N ASN A 472 0.31 51.31 80.14
CA ASN A 472 -0.10 51.70 81.49
C ASN A 472 0.66 52.99 81.86
N PHE A 473 -0.06 54.10 82.11
CA PHE A 473 0.51 55.45 82.29
C PHE A 473 0.72 55.88 83.76
N ASP A 474 0.50 54.98 84.71
CA ASP A 474 0.66 55.28 86.14
C ASP A 474 2.11 55.18 86.65
N SER A 475 3.12 55.03 85.76
CA SER A 475 4.55 54.98 86.13
C SER A 475 5.21 56.38 86.23
N PRO A 476 5.71 56.81 87.41
CA PRO A 476 6.47 58.05 87.55
C PRO A 476 7.77 58.09 86.74
N ASN A 477 8.50 56.97 86.63
CA ASN A 477 9.76 56.91 85.86
C ASN A 477 9.51 57.06 84.36
N TYR A 478 8.43 56.45 83.83
CA TYR A 478 8.06 56.58 82.42
C TYR A 478 7.79 58.04 82.03
N ARG A 479 7.09 58.80 82.88
CA ARG A 479 6.82 60.23 82.66
C ARG A 479 8.11 61.06 82.60
N THR A 480 9.04 60.80 83.51
CA THR A 480 10.33 61.52 83.58
C THR A 480 11.20 61.24 82.37
N LEU A 481 11.35 59.98 81.97
CA LEU A 481 12.14 59.57 80.80
C LEU A 481 11.55 60.14 79.51
N THR A 482 10.23 60.05 79.33
CA THR A 482 9.56 60.60 78.14
C THR A 482 9.73 62.11 78.05
N LYS A 483 9.69 62.82 79.18
CA LYS A 483 9.94 64.27 79.23
C LYS A 483 11.40 64.61 78.86
N ALA A 484 12.37 63.82 79.29
CA ALA A 484 13.78 63.98 78.89
C ALA A 484 13.98 63.72 77.39
N ALA A 485 13.35 62.67 76.85
CA ALA A 485 13.38 62.39 75.41
C ALA A 485 12.77 63.53 74.57
N GLY A 486 11.65 64.11 75.02
CA GLY A 486 11.02 65.26 74.36
C GLY A 486 11.92 66.50 74.32
N LEU A 487 12.65 66.79 75.40
CA LEU A 487 13.63 67.89 75.43
C LEU A 487 14.83 67.63 74.49
N ILE A 488 15.26 66.38 74.34
CA ILE A 488 16.30 66.02 73.38
C ILE A 488 15.79 66.16 71.95
N GLU A 489 14.54 65.78 71.68
CA GLU A 489 13.91 65.99 70.37
C GLU A 489 13.83 67.48 70.03
N GLU A 490 13.43 68.32 70.99
CA GLU A 490 13.45 69.77 70.84
C GLU A 490 14.87 70.31 70.57
N ALA A 491 15.89 69.73 71.21
CA ALA A 491 17.27 70.09 70.89
C ALA A 491 17.65 69.68 69.45
N ILE A 492 17.26 68.49 69.00
CA ILE A 492 17.55 67.98 67.65
C ILE A 492 16.93 68.86 66.57
N THR A 493 15.68 69.32 66.76
CA THR A 493 14.99 70.17 65.77
C THR A 493 15.58 71.57 65.65
N ARG A 494 16.31 72.04 66.66
CA ARG A 494 16.99 73.34 66.67
C ARG A 494 18.40 73.32 66.07
N LEU A 495 18.96 72.16 65.77
CA LEU A 495 20.30 72.04 65.16
C LEU A 495 20.23 72.24 63.64
N ASP A 496 21.31 72.78 63.07
CA ASP A 496 21.43 72.96 61.61
C ASP A 496 21.90 71.66 60.92
N ASP A 497 21.73 71.57 59.59
CA ASP A 497 22.07 70.36 58.83
C ASP A 497 23.58 70.07 58.76
N GLN A 498 24.42 71.12 58.90
CA GLN A 498 25.88 70.99 59.00
C GLN A 498 26.31 70.28 60.32
N GLU A 499 25.39 70.12 61.28
CA GLU A 499 25.63 69.48 62.59
C GLU A 499 25.16 68.02 62.63
N SER A 500 25.03 67.38 61.46
CA SER A 500 24.52 66.02 61.28
C SER A 500 25.17 64.98 62.22
N SER A 501 26.47 65.09 62.47
CA SER A 501 27.18 64.21 63.43
C SER A 501 26.69 64.39 64.88
N TYR A 502 26.34 65.61 65.28
CA TYR A 502 25.80 65.93 66.60
C TYR A 502 24.32 65.54 66.72
N LYS A 503 23.50 65.81 65.68
CA LYS A 503 22.11 65.33 65.57
C LYS A 503 22.04 63.81 65.74
N ASN A 504 22.93 63.06 65.07
CA ASN A 504 22.97 61.60 65.17
C ASN A 504 23.28 61.12 66.59
N ARG A 505 24.19 61.79 67.30
CA ARG A 505 24.50 61.45 68.69
C ARG A 505 23.33 61.72 69.64
N LEU A 506 22.62 62.83 69.46
CA LEU A 506 21.41 63.11 70.24
C LEU A 506 20.28 62.13 69.93
N ASN A 507 20.08 61.78 68.65
CA ASN A 507 19.13 60.73 68.27
C ASN A 507 19.47 59.40 68.93
N SER A 508 20.74 58.99 68.93
CA SER A 508 21.16 57.78 69.64
C SER A 508 20.87 57.83 71.14
N ILE A 509 21.02 58.99 71.78
CA ILE A 509 20.67 59.16 73.21
C ILE A 509 19.16 59.09 73.41
N LYS A 510 18.35 59.71 72.54
CA LYS A 510 16.89 59.61 72.57
C LYS A 510 16.42 58.16 72.47
N GLU A 511 16.99 57.39 71.53
CA GLU A 511 16.68 55.96 71.38
C GLU A 511 17.07 55.15 72.62
N LEU A 512 18.17 55.47 73.28
CA LEU A 512 18.54 54.84 74.55
C LEU A 512 17.52 55.14 75.66
N ILE A 513 16.96 56.35 75.72
CA ILE A 513 15.92 56.69 76.68
C ILE A 513 14.64 55.89 76.39
N ILE A 514 14.26 55.77 75.12
CA ILE A 514 13.12 54.96 74.70
C ILE A 514 13.33 53.49 75.09
N ALA A 515 14.53 52.95 74.89
CA ALA A 515 14.86 51.58 75.28
C ALA A 515 14.75 51.34 76.80
N VAL A 516 15.12 52.34 77.62
CA VAL A 516 14.92 52.26 79.08
C VAL A 516 13.43 52.24 79.43
N CYS A 517 12.59 53.02 78.76
CA CYS A 517 11.12 53.00 78.95
C CYS A 517 10.47 51.64 78.68
N GLU A 518 11.16 50.72 77.97
CA GLU A 518 10.66 49.38 77.66
C GLU A 518 10.99 48.34 78.74
N TYR A 519 11.69 48.72 79.82
CA TYR A 519 12.05 47.78 80.88
C TYR A 519 10.82 47.25 81.62
N GLU A 520 10.79 45.94 81.84
CA GLU A 520 9.82 45.33 82.75
C GLU A 520 10.05 45.87 84.17
N ASN A 521 8.98 46.34 84.80
CA ASN A 521 9.00 46.90 86.17
C ASN A 521 9.88 48.16 86.31
N LEU A 522 9.76 49.08 85.34
CA LEU A 522 10.53 50.32 85.22
C LEU A 522 10.65 51.12 86.53
N ASP A 523 9.59 51.19 87.34
CA ASP A 523 9.60 51.98 88.58
C ASP A 523 10.49 51.38 89.69
N ASN A 524 10.74 50.07 89.65
CA ASN A 524 11.53 49.35 90.65
C ASN A 524 12.86 48.81 90.09
N SER A 525 13.22 49.19 88.86
CA SER A 525 14.36 48.63 88.16
C SER A 525 15.64 49.40 88.48
N SER A 526 16.51 48.82 89.32
CA SER A 526 17.87 49.34 89.56
C SER A 526 18.68 49.47 88.27
N LYS A 527 18.39 48.61 87.28
CA LYS A 527 18.97 48.67 85.94
C LYS A 527 18.47 49.90 85.16
N ALA A 528 17.17 50.21 85.21
CA ALA A 528 16.63 51.40 84.55
C ALA A 528 17.24 52.69 85.11
N VAL A 529 17.40 52.77 86.44
CA VAL A 529 18.05 53.91 87.11
C VAL A 529 19.50 54.06 86.67
N LYS A 530 20.25 52.95 86.63
CA LYS A 530 21.65 52.96 86.18
C LYS A 530 21.77 53.43 84.73
N ASP A 531 20.95 52.87 83.84
CA ASP A 531 21.01 53.19 82.41
C ASP A 531 20.56 54.64 82.15
N ALA A 532 19.57 55.15 82.87
CA ALA A 532 19.17 56.57 82.81
C ALA A 532 20.30 57.51 83.25
N ASN A 533 21.03 57.17 84.32
CA ASN A 533 22.20 57.93 84.76
C ASN A 533 23.34 57.89 83.73
N ASP A 534 23.61 56.72 83.15
CA ASP A 534 24.63 56.56 82.10
C ASP A 534 24.29 57.41 80.85
N ILE A 535 23.01 57.49 80.49
CA ILE A 535 22.50 58.36 79.43
C ILE A 535 22.70 59.85 79.82
N GLY A 536 22.39 60.23 81.07
CA GLY A 536 22.66 61.57 81.59
C GLY A 536 24.12 61.98 81.43
N ASN A 537 25.05 61.10 81.82
CA ASN A 537 26.50 61.31 81.66
C ASN A 537 26.93 61.45 80.19
N ARG A 538 26.31 60.68 79.28
CA ARG A 538 26.56 60.83 77.83
C ARG A 538 26.08 62.18 77.31
N LEU A 539 24.96 62.68 77.83
CA LEU A 539 24.43 63.99 77.47
C LEU A 539 25.34 65.12 77.97
N ASP A 540 25.91 64.99 79.17
CA ASP A 540 26.87 65.96 79.73
C ASP A 540 28.14 66.06 78.88
N ASN A 541 28.69 64.91 78.45
CA ASN A 541 29.85 64.87 77.54
C ASN A 541 29.58 65.54 76.17
N LEU A 542 28.33 65.53 75.71
CA LEU A 542 27.93 66.24 74.49
C LEU A 542 27.68 67.72 74.74
N PHE A 543 27.27 68.09 75.95
CA PHE A 543 26.95 69.46 76.32
C PHE A 543 28.15 70.41 76.14
N GLU A 544 29.37 69.96 76.45
CA GLU A 544 30.59 70.79 76.31
C GLU A 544 30.82 71.28 74.86
N LYS A 545 30.41 70.47 73.88
CA LYS A 545 30.54 70.76 72.45
C LYS A 545 29.23 71.26 71.83
N ALA A 546 28.22 71.55 72.66
CA ALA A 546 26.90 71.93 72.21
C ALA A 546 26.85 73.36 71.64
N PRO A 547 26.17 73.56 70.51
CA PRO A 547 25.75 74.87 70.03
C PRO A 547 24.89 75.61 71.07
N PHE A 548 24.98 76.94 71.10
CA PHE A 548 24.36 77.75 72.17
C PHE A 548 22.83 77.60 72.22
N ASN A 549 22.17 77.50 71.07
CA ASN A 549 20.72 77.39 70.91
C ASN A 549 20.09 76.09 71.45
N VAL A 550 20.89 75.05 71.70
CA VAL A 550 20.42 73.76 72.23
C VAL A 550 20.82 73.49 73.68
N ARG A 551 21.81 74.23 74.21
CA ARG A 551 22.35 74.02 75.56
C ARG A 551 21.26 73.97 76.64
N PHE A 552 20.26 74.84 76.59
CA PHE A 552 19.20 74.87 77.59
C PHE A 552 18.37 73.57 77.62
N ALA A 553 17.98 73.06 76.45
CA ALA A 553 17.21 71.82 76.33
C ALA A 553 18.06 70.62 76.78
N LEU A 554 19.33 70.57 76.39
CA LEU A 554 20.25 69.50 76.80
C LEU A 554 20.51 69.50 78.31
N LYS A 555 20.76 70.66 78.93
CA LYS A 555 20.97 70.73 80.39
C LYS A 555 19.68 70.40 81.16
N SER A 556 18.51 70.71 80.60
CA SER A 556 17.22 70.38 81.21
C SER A 556 16.92 68.87 81.12
N ALA A 557 17.19 68.25 79.97
CA ALA A 557 17.09 66.80 79.80
C ALA A 557 18.07 66.06 80.70
N GLN A 558 19.33 66.51 80.77
CA GLN A 558 20.34 65.98 81.68
C GLN A 558 19.85 66.03 83.12
N ARG A 559 19.34 67.19 83.57
CA ARG A 559 18.79 67.32 84.92
C ARG A 559 17.62 66.39 85.17
N LEU A 560 16.77 66.08 84.20
CA LEU A 560 15.69 65.10 84.40
C LEU A 560 16.23 63.67 84.55
N LEU A 561 17.29 63.34 83.81
CA LEU A 561 17.95 62.03 83.87
C LEU A 561 18.77 61.87 85.17
N GLU A 562 19.46 62.93 85.61
CA GLU A 562 20.27 62.98 86.83
C GLU A 562 19.44 63.25 88.11
N ARG A 563 18.33 64.00 88.05
CA ARG A 563 17.46 64.27 89.22
C ARG A 563 16.67 63.04 89.69
N ASN A 564 16.80 61.91 89.00
CA ASN A 564 16.41 60.62 89.58
C ASN A 564 17.46 60.06 90.54
N VAL A 565 18.53 60.81 90.84
CA VAL A 565 19.36 60.63 92.03
C VAL A 565 18.72 61.40 93.19
N ILE A 566 18.10 60.65 94.11
CA ILE A 566 17.41 61.07 95.36
C ILE A 566 15.92 61.41 95.21
N VAL A 567 15.11 60.44 94.77
CA VAL A 567 13.85 60.10 95.47
C VAL A 567 13.71 58.59 95.48
N HIS A 568 14.54 57.91 96.26
CA HIS A 568 14.23 56.68 96.99
C HIS A 568 15.42 56.35 97.91
N ASN A 569 15.70 57.26 98.84
CA ASN A 569 16.16 56.84 100.14
C ASN A 569 15.16 57.38 101.16
N LEU A 570 14.59 56.45 101.93
CA LEU A 570 13.61 56.60 103.02
C LEU A 570 12.11 56.55 102.62
N LYS A 571 11.64 55.36 102.25
CA LYS A 571 10.87 54.54 103.21
C LYS A 571 11.12 53.06 102.98
#